data_AF-A0A961FUV4-F1
#
_entry.id   AF-A0A961FUV4-F1
#
_cell.length_a   1.000
_cell.length_b   1.000
_cell.length_c   1.000
_cell.angle_alpha   90.00
_cell.angle_beta   90.00
_cell.angle_gamma   90.00
#
_symmetry.space_group_name_H-M   'P 1'
#
loop_
_entity.id
_entity.type
_entity.pdbx_description
1 polymer ?
#
loop_
_entity_poly.entity_id
_entity_poly.type
_entity_poly.pdbx_seq_one_letter_code
_entity_poly.pdbx_strand_id
1 'polypeptide(L)'
;MNDPKDNQPIAEPDAEAAPSPRRVGRISIRFVLWLVGIFVGLFLLMILMGVISLAGRYGFLSDFFTGWYRFIARVLPGVTWNGFGIAHGVVALALAVGGFHYLATVFSRPKRRWRWKWTAGFACAVGLLFGAAISLTGIVRAVGWLSEEPMALNYYRDDWPEVMDAIREFRVIRGRYPFELSEVKVKERRGNNPYLVDSYVKEWTYLPPPTDDDAYFLMSGGRIGGSWFVLEFPDGFRPVDDGEAARLMAEHLEKLAAAARSAPKS
;
A
#
# COMPACT_ATOMS: atom_id res chain seq x y z
N MET A 1 -31.19 -69.74 -58.30
CA MET A 1 -29.78 -70.18 -58.42
C MET A 1 -28.95 -68.97 -58.00
N ASN A 2 -28.69 -68.87 -56.69
CA ASN A 2 -28.11 -67.68 -56.08
C ASN A 2 -26.58 -67.82 -56.11
N ASP A 3 -25.91 -66.76 -56.55
CA ASP A 3 -24.46 -66.70 -56.72
C ASP A 3 -23.78 -66.80 -55.33
N PRO A 4 -22.92 -67.80 -55.07
CA PRO A 4 -22.29 -68.01 -53.76
C PRO A 4 -21.23 -66.95 -53.36
N LYS A 5 -21.16 -65.81 -54.06
CA LYS A 5 -20.15 -64.76 -53.85
C LYS A 5 -20.56 -63.63 -52.89
N ASP A 6 -21.80 -63.59 -52.41
CA ASP A 6 -22.30 -62.50 -51.53
C ASP A 6 -22.09 -62.73 -50.02
N ASN A 7 -21.39 -63.80 -49.62
CA ASN A 7 -21.04 -64.07 -48.21
C ASN A 7 -19.61 -63.61 -47.86
N GLN A 8 -19.21 -62.42 -48.32
CA GLN A 8 -18.04 -61.77 -47.71
C GLN A 8 -18.47 -61.19 -46.35
N PRO A 9 -17.81 -61.58 -45.24
CA PRO A 9 -18.11 -61.02 -43.94
C PRO A 9 -17.94 -59.50 -44.01
N ILE A 10 -19.01 -58.77 -43.71
CA ILE A 10 -18.97 -57.32 -43.57
C ILE A 10 -17.86 -57.02 -42.58
N ALA A 11 -16.76 -56.44 -43.06
CA ALA A 11 -15.63 -56.05 -42.23
C ALA A 11 -16.17 -55.18 -41.10
N GLU A 12 -16.09 -55.71 -39.88
CA GLU A 12 -16.46 -55.02 -38.67
C GLU A 12 -15.69 -53.69 -38.68
N PRO A 13 -16.35 -52.52 -38.69
CA PRO A 13 -15.68 -51.24 -38.81
C PRO A 13 -14.63 -51.18 -37.72
N ASP A 14 -13.36 -51.14 -38.14
CA ASP A 14 -12.17 -51.20 -37.29
C ASP A 14 -12.48 -50.44 -36.01
N ALA A 15 -12.59 -51.18 -34.90
CA ALA A 15 -12.96 -50.66 -33.60
C ALA A 15 -12.03 -49.50 -33.27
N GLU A 16 -12.49 -48.29 -33.60
CA GLU A 16 -11.69 -47.08 -33.63
C GLU A 16 -11.18 -46.89 -32.22
N ALA A 17 -9.89 -47.19 -32.06
CA ALA A 17 -9.27 -47.48 -30.79
C ALA A 17 -9.61 -46.35 -29.81
N ALA A 18 -10.48 -46.66 -28.84
CA ALA A 18 -11.02 -45.67 -27.92
C ALA A 18 -9.86 -44.81 -27.38
N PRO A 19 -9.90 -43.48 -27.53
CA PRO A 19 -8.76 -42.62 -27.30
C PRO A 19 -8.22 -42.90 -25.90
N SER A 20 -6.99 -43.40 -25.84
CA SER A 20 -6.36 -43.80 -24.59
C SER A 20 -6.49 -42.66 -23.57
N PRO A 21 -6.86 -42.95 -22.31
CA PRO A 21 -7.08 -41.92 -21.31
C PRO A 21 -5.82 -41.08 -21.19
N ARG A 22 -5.86 -39.83 -21.67
CA ARG A 22 -4.74 -38.89 -21.59
C ARG A 22 -4.25 -38.90 -20.15
N ARG A 23 -3.04 -39.43 -19.93
CA ARG A 23 -2.36 -39.40 -18.62
C ARG A 23 -2.27 -37.93 -18.23
N VAL A 24 -3.13 -37.50 -17.32
CA VAL A 24 -2.97 -36.22 -16.62
C VAL A 24 -1.57 -36.29 -16.04
N GLY A 25 -0.65 -35.51 -16.62
CA GLY A 25 0.76 -35.59 -16.32
C GLY A 25 0.92 -35.50 -14.82
N ARG A 26 1.44 -36.57 -14.19
CA ARG A 26 1.90 -36.49 -12.81
C ARG A 26 2.92 -35.37 -12.84
N ILE A 27 2.54 -34.19 -12.33
CA ILE A 27 3.47 -33.11 -12.07
C ILE A 27 4.57 -33.78 -11.27
N SER A 28 5.75 -33.87 -11.86
CA SER A 28 6.82 -34.64 -11.26
C SER A 28 7.12 -33.98 -9.91
N ILE A 29 7.24 -34.76 -8.84
CA ILE A 29 7.63 -34.23 -7.53
C ILE A 29 8.90 -33.38 -7.67
N ARG A 30 9.77 -33.74 -8.62
CA ARG A 30 10.95 -32.98 -9.05
C ARG A 30 10.62 -31.55 -9.51
N PHE A 31 9.55 -31.34 -10.28
CA PHE A 31 9.12 -30.01 -10.72
C PHE A 31 8.63 -29.15 -9.54
N VAL A 32 7.85 -29.74 -8.62
CA VAL A 32 7.40 -29.03 -7.42
C VAL A 32 8.59 -28.67 -6.53
N LEU A 33 9.49 -29.61 -6.29
CA LEU A 33 10.72 -29.36 -5.52
C LEU A 33 11.61 -28.31 -6.18
N TRP A 34 11.66 -28.28 -7.51
CA TRP A 34 12.41 -27.26 -8.25
C TRP A 34 11.79 -25.87 -8.10
N LEU A 35 10.46 -25.73 -8.19
CA LEU A 35 9.77 -24.46 -7.93
C LEU A 35 10.00 -23.99 -6.49
N VAL A 36 9.89 -24.88 -5.51
CA VAL A 36 10.20 -24.58 -4.11
C VAL A 36 11.66 -24.15 -3.95
N GLY A 37 12.59 -24.85 -4.61
CA GLY A 37 14.01 -24.53 -4.59
C GLY A 37 14.32 -23.15 -5.19
N ILE A 38 13.69 -22.78 -6.31
CA ILE A 38 13.79 -21.43 -6.89
C ILE A 38 13.25 -20.39 -5.93
N PHE A 39 12.07 -20.62 -5.35
CA PHE A 39 11.47 -19.68 -4.43
C PHE A 39 12.37 -19.45 -3.21
N VAL A 40 12.88 -20.53 -2.61
CA VAL A 40 13.84 -20.46 -1.49
C VAL A 40 15.13 -19.78 -1.93
N GLY A 41 15.66 -20.08 -3.11
CA GLY A 41 16.89 -19.48 -3.64
C GLY A 41 16.75 -17.97 -3.88
N LEU A 42 15.64 -17.53 -4.47
CA LEU A 42 15.33 -16.11 -4.65
C LEU A 42 15.14 -15.41 -3.32
N PHE A 43 14.46 -16.06 -2.36
CA PHE A 43 14.31 -15.53 -1.02
C PHE A 43 15.65 -15.36 -0.30
N LEU A 44 16.54 -16.37 -0.38
CA LEU A 44 17.89 -16.30 0.17
C LEU A 44 18.75 -15.26 -0.55
N LEU A 45 18.61 -15.12 -1.87
CA LEU A 45 19.30 -14.08 -2.64
C LEU A 45 18.82 -12.68 -2.22
N MET A 46 17.51 -12.51 -1.98
CA MET A 46 16.95 -11.26 -1.45
C MET A 46 17.53 -10.95 -0.06
N ILE A 47 17.61 -11.95 0.81
CA ILE A 47 18.26 -11.83 2.12
C ILE A 47 19.73 -11.44 1.93
N LEU A 48 20.46 -12.11 1.04
CA LEU A 48 21.88 -11.86 0.80
C LEU A 48 22.12 -10.45 0.24
N MET A 49 21.31 -10.00 -0.72
CA MET A 49 21.33 -8.63 -1.24
C MET A 49 21.02 -7.61 -0.15
N GLY A 50 20.04 -7.91 0.71
CA GLY A 50 19.75 -7.14 1.91
C GLY A 50 20.96 -7.07 2.84
N VAL A 51 21.62 -8.20 3.11
CA VAL A 51 22.82 -8.32 3.97
C VAL A 51 24.04 -7.58 3.38
N ILE A 52 24.23 -7.61 2.06
CA ILE A 52 25.31 -6.87 1.38
C ILE A 52 25.03 -5.36 1.42
N SER A 53 23.78 -4.94 1.20
CA SER A 53 23.35 -3.55 1.39
C SER A 53 23.49 -3.10 2.87
N LEU A 54 23.39 -4.06 3.80
CA LEU A 54 23.50 -3.90 5.26
C LEU A 54 24.89 -3.56 5.77
N ALA A 55 25.96 -3.98 5.07
CA ALA A 55 27.33 -3.75 5.52
C ALA A 55 27.68 -2.25 5.63
N GLY A 56 26.85 -1.36 5.05
CA GLY A 56 26.99 0.10 5.18
C GLY A 56 26.12 0.75 6.27
N ARG A 57 24.96 0.19 6.67
CA ARG A 57 24.01 0.83 7.62
C ARG A 57 23.13 -0.22 8.32
N TYR A 58 23.46 -0.54 9.57
CA TYR A 58 22.81 -1.57 10.42
C TYR A 58 21.32 -1.35 10.78
N GLY A 59 20.65 -0.28 10.33
CA GLY A 59 19.25 0.00 10.65
C GLY A 59 18.23 -0.84 9.87
N PHE A 60 18.51 -1.15 8.60
CA PHE A 60 17.48 -1.64 7.69
C PHE A 60 16.94 -3.04 8.02
N LEU A 61 17.78 -4.01 8.42
CA LEU A 61 17.29 -5.36 8.73
C LEU A 61 16.49 -5.37 10.03
N SER A 62 16.95 -4.61 11.04
CA SER A 62 16.20 -4.40 12.27
C SER A 62 14.86 -3.76 11.94
N ASP A 63 14.82 -2.69 11.15
CA ASP A 63 13.57 -2.03 10.76
C ASP A 63 12.71 -2.87 9.82
N PHE A 64 13.28 -3.78 9.02
CA PHE A 64 12.50 -4.70 8.21
C PHE A 64 11.79 -5.73 9.10
N PHE A 65 12.52 -6.43 9.98
CA PHE A 65 11.91 -7.45 10.84
C PHE A 65 11.07 -6.86 11.98
N THR A 66 11.52 -5.77 12.61
CA THR A 66 10.78 -5.10 13.69
C THR A 66 9.76 -4.09 13.18
N GLY A 67 9.90 -3.60 11.94
CA GLY A 67 8.96 -2.65 11.36
C GLY A 67 7.59 -3.26 11.12
N TRP A 68 7.51 -4.51 10.65
CA TRP A 68 6.23 -5.24 10.58
C TRP A 68 5.58 -5.36 11.95
N TYR A 69 6.36 -5.68 12.98
CA TYR A 69 5.86 -5.77 14.35
C TYR A 69 5.37 -4.41 14.87
N ARG A 70 6.17 -3.33 14.71
CA ARG A 70 5.79 -1.96 15.10
C ARG A 70 4.57 -1.46 14.34
N PHE A 71 4.47 -1.78 13.05
CA PHE A 71 3.32 -1.47 12.21
C PHE A 71 2.07 -2.17 12.72
N ILE A 72 2.12 -3.50 12.92
CA ILE A 72 0.99 -4.26 13.47
C ILE A 72 0.62 -3.73 14.85
N ALA A 73 1.58 -3.50 15.74
CA ALA A 73 1.33 -2.98 17.08
C ALA A 73 0.68 -1.58 17.07
N ARG A 74 0.93 -0.76 16.04
CA ARG A 74 0.32 0.57 15.87
C ARG A 74 -1.06 0.51 15.23
N VAL A 75 -1.24 -0.37 14.24
CA VAL A 75 -2.48 -0.47 13.46
C VAL A 75 -3.53 -1.30 14.18
N LEU A 76 -3.13 -2.42 14.81
CA LEU A 76 -4.04 -3.39 15.43
C LEU A 76 -4.94 -2.77 16.51
N PRO A 77 -4.49 -1.84 17.38
CA PRO A 77 -5.37 -1.17 18.35
C PRO A 77 -6.48 -0.33 17.69
N GLY A 78 -6.26 0.17 16.47
CA GLY A 78 -7.25 0.89 15.68
C GLY A 78 -8.20 -0.02 14.89
N VAL A 79 -7.92 -1.32 14.82
CA VAL A 79 -8.79 -2.29 14.14
C VAL A 79 -9.99 -2.58 15.04
N THR A 80 -11.16 -2.14 14.59
CA THR A 80 -12.42 -2.47 15.26
C THR A 80 -12.98 -3.79 14.74
N TRP A 81 -13.53 -4.61 15.64
CA TRP A 81 -14.15 -5.87 15.28
C TRP A 81 -15.54 -5.62 14.69
N ASN A 82 -15.67 -5.77 13.37
CA ASN A 82 -16.96 -5.75 12.71
C ASN A 82 -17.53 -7.17 12.62
N GLY A 83 -18.22 -7.60 13.68
CA GLY A 83 -18.82 -8.94 13.77
C GLY A 83 -19.76 -9.27 12.60
N PHE A 84 -20.52 -8.28 12.13
CA PHE A 84 -21.43 -8.44 10.99
C PHE A 84 -20.66 -8.70 9.70
N GLY A 85 -19.59 -7.94 9.44
CA GLY A 85 -18.72 -8.14 8.29
C GLY A 85 -18.03 -9.50 8.31
N ILE A 86 -17.57 -9.95 9.49
CA ILE A 86 -16.96 -11.28 9.66
C ILE A 86 -18.00 -12.37 9.37
N ALA A 87 -19.21 -12.27 9.92
CA ALA A 87 -20.27 -13.24 9.67
C ALA A 87 -20.62 -13.34 8.18
N HIS A 88 -20.72 -12.20 7.48
CA HIS A 88 -20.94 -12.17 6.03
C HIS A 88 -19.80 -12.84 5.27
N GLY A 89 -18.55 -12.55 5.64
CA GLY A 89 -17.38 -13.18 5.05
C GLY A 89 -17.38 -14.70 5.23
N VAL A 90 -17.70 -15.19 6.42
CA VAL A 90 -17.78 -16.63 6.72
C VAL A 90 -18.91 -17.30 5.92
N VAL A 91 -20.11 -16.69 5.89
CA VAL A 91 -21.25 -17.22 5.13
C VAL A 91 -20.93 -17.24 3.63
N ALA A 92 -20.39 -16.16 3.08
CA ALA A 92 -20.01 -16.08 1.67
C ALA A 92 -18.94 -17.12 1.32
N LEU A 93 -17.93 -17.31 2.17
CA LEU A 93 -16.90 -18.32 1.97
C LEU A 93 -17.48 -19.74 2.03
N ALA A 94 -18.35 -20.03 3.00
CA ALA A 94 -19.02 -21.31 3.13
C ALA A 94 -19.90 -21.63 1.90
N LEU A 95 -20.66 -20.64 1.41
CA LEU A 95 -21.47 -20.78 0.20
C LEU A 95 -20.60 -20.97 -1.05
N ALA A 96 -19.50 -20.22 -1.18
CA ALA A 96 -18.59 -20.36 -2.31
C ALA A 96 -17.91 -21.74 -2.33
N VAL A 97 -17.38 -22.19 -1.19
CA VAL A 97 -16.70 -23.49 -1.06
C VAL A 97 -17.69 -24.64 -1.21
N GLY A 98 -18.86 -24.55 -0.58
CA GLY A 98 -19.92 -25.56 -0.66
C GLY A 98 -20.53 -25.64 -2.07
N GLY A 99 -20.83 -24.50 -2.69
CA GLY A 99 -21.31 -24.42 -4.06
C GLY A 99 -20.29 -24.98 -5.06
N PHE A 100 -19.02 -24.62 -4.92
CA PHE A 100 -17.94 -25.20 -5.73
C PHE A 100 -17.83 -26.71 -5.53
N HIS A 101 -17.90 -27.21 -4.28
CA HIS A 101 -17.87 -28.64 -4.00
C HIS A 101 -19.03 -29.37 -4.68
N TYR A 102 -20.24 -28.82 -4.56
CA TYR A 102 -21.45 -29.36 -5.17
C TYR A 102 -21.30 -29.44 -6.69
N LEU A 103 -20.94 -28.33 -7.34
CA LEU A 103 -20.73 -28.28 -8.79
C LEU A 103 -19.63 -29.26 -9.22
N ALA A 104 -18.48 -29.26 -8.54
CA ALA A 104 -17.39 -30.17 -8.86
C ALA A 104 -17.80 -31.65 -8.71
N THR A 105 -18.70 -31.96 -7.77
CA THR A 105 -19.24 -33.31 -7.60
C THR A 105 -20.21 -33.67 -8.73
N VAL A 106 -21.10 -32.75 -9.14
CA VAL A 106 -22.05 -32.95 -10.25
C VAL A 106 -21.32 -33.13 -11.59
N PHE A 107 -20.27 -32.35 -11.84
CA PHE A 107 -19.50 -32.43 -13.09
C PHE A 107 -18.41 -33.51 -13.07
N SER A 108 -18.18 -34.18 -11.94
CA SER A 108 -17.20 -35.27 -11.87
C SER A 108 -17.74 -36.55 -12.50
N ARG A 109 -16.91 -37.22 -13.32
CA ARG A 109 -17.27 -38.50 -13.95
C ARG A 109 -17.60 -39.57 -12.88
N PRO A 110 -18.53 -40.52 -13.15
CA PRO A 110 -19.00 -41.50 -12.17
C PRO A 110 -17.89 -42.32 -11.51
N LYS A 111 -16.82 -42.62 -12.26
CA LYS A 111 -15.69 -43.44 -11.79
C LYS A 111 -14.76 -42.71 -10.81
N ARG A 112 -14.88 -41.39 -10.64
CA ARG A 112 -13.99 -40.60 -9.79
C ARG A 112 -14.80 -39.56 -9.01
N ARG A 113 -15.39 -39.99 -7.88
CA ARG A 113 -16.10 -39.08 -6.97
C ARG A 113 -15.15 -37.98 -6.47
N TRP A 114 -15.56 -36.73 -6.63
CA TRP A 114 -14.87 -35.59 -6.06
C TRP A 114 -14.83 -35.73 -4.53
N ARG A 115 -13.69 -35.42 -3.89
CA ARG A 115 -13.51 -35.54 -2.44
C ARG A 115 -13.29 -34.17 -1.83
N TRP A 116 -13.76 -33.96 -0.60
CA TRP A 116 -13.57 -32.72 0.16
C TRP A 116 -12.10 -32.27 0.25
N LYS A 117 -11.15 -33.21 0.31
CA LYS A 117 -9.71 -32.90 0.30
C LYS A 117 -9.28 -32.07 -0.92
N TRP A 118 -9.87 -32.30 -2.10
CA TRP A 118 -9.59 -31.53 -3.31
C TRP A 118 -10.20 -30.13 -3.27
N THR A 119 -11.40 -30.01 -2.69
CA THR A 119 -12.08 -28.74 -2.49
C THR A 119 -11.30 -27.86 -1.51
N ALA A 120 -10.89 -28.42 -0.37
CA ALA A 120 -10.07 -27.72 0.61
C ALA A 120 -8.72 -27.30 0.00
N GLY A 121 -8.06 -28.20 -0.75
CA GLY A 121 -6.83 -27.86 -1.46
C GLY A 121 -6.99 -26.72 -2.46
N PHE A 122 -8.07 -26.72 -3.25
CA PHE A 122 -8.39 -25.64 -4.19
C PHE A 122 -8.71 -24.33 -3.46
N ALA A 123 -9.56 -24.35 -2.43
CA ALA A 123 -9.92 -23.18 -1.64
C ALA A 123 -8.68 -22.55 -0.96
N CYS A 124 -7.80 -23.36 -0.38
CA CYS A 124 -6.53 -22.88 0.15
C CYS A 124 -5.65 -22.24 -0.92
N ALA A 125 -5.54 -22.86 -2.12
CA ALA A 125 -4.76 -22.30 -3.22
C ALA A 125 -5.30 -20.94 -3.69
N VAL A 126 -6.63 -20.81 -3.80
CA VAL A 126 -7.29 -19.52 -4.13
C VAL A 126 -7.03 -18.49 -3.04
N GLY A 127 -7.15 -18.85 -1.76
CA GLY A 127 -6.87 -17.96 -0.64
C GLY A 127 -5.43 -17.45 -0.64
N LEU A 128 -4.45 -18.34 -0.89
CA LEU A 128 -3.04 -17.97 -1.03
C LEU A 128 -2.81 -17.02 -2.22
N LEU A 129 -3.50 -17.25 -3.35
CA LEU A 129 -3.41 -16.38 -4.52
C LEU A 129 -3.96 -14.98 -4.23
N PHE A 130 -5.10 -14.88 -3.53
CA PHE A 130 -5.65 -13.60 -3.07
C PHE A 130 -4.68 -12.88 -2.12
N GLY A 131 -4.10 -13.60 -1.16
CA GLY A 131 -3.10 -13.03 -0.25
C GLY A 131 -1.87 -12.50 -1.00
N ALA A 132 -1.38 -13.24 -1.99
CA ALA A 132 -0.28 -12.82 -2.84
C ALA A 132 -0.63 -11.57 -3.66
N ALA A 133 -1.84 -11.51 -4.24
CA ALA A 133 -2.30 -10.36 -5.00
C ALA A 133 -2.41 -9.10 -4.13
N ILE A 134 -3.02 -9.20 -2.94
CA ILE A 134 -3.12 -8.07 -2.00
C ILE A 134 -1.73 -7.58 -1.57
N SER A 135 -0.82 -8.51 -1.28
CA SER A 135 0.57 -8.16 -0.92
C SER A 135 1.28 -7.45 -2.06
N LEU A 136 1.11 -7.91 -3.30
CA LEU A 136 1.68 -7.27 -4.48
C LEU A 136 1.13 -5.85 -4.68
N THR A 137 -0.18 -5.64 -4.49
CA THR A 137 -0.76 -4.29 -4.53
C THR A 137 -0.13 -3.37 -3.48
N GLY A 138 0.13 -3.88 -2.27
CA GLY A 138 0.84 -3.13 -1.23
C GLY A 138 2.25 -2.74 -1.65
N ILE A 139 3.01 -3.68 -2.24
CA ILE A 139 4.37 -3.43 -2.76
C ILE A 139 4.34 -2.40 -3.88
N VAL A 140 3.47 -2.56 -4.88
CA VAL A 140 3.36 -1.63 -6.02
C VAL A 140 3.02 -0.23 -5.54
N ARG A 141 2.11 -0.10 -4.56
CA ARG A 141 1.79 1.19 -3.96
C ARG A 141 2.99 1.82 -3.24
N ALA A 142 3.71 1.04 -2.43
CA ALA A 142 4.90 1.51 -1.73
C ALA A 142 6.01 1.92 -2.72
N VAL A 143 6.23 1.14 -3.78
CA VAL A 143 7.18 1.46 -4.85
C VAL A 143 6.73 2.71 -5.61
N GLY A 144 5.44 2.86 -5.88
CA GLY A 144 4.86 4.07 -6.48
C GLY A 144 5.17 5.31 -5.65
N TRP A 145 4.90 5.28 -4.35
CA TRP A 145 5.27 6.37 -3.43
C TRP A 145 6.77 6.65 -3.43
N LEU A 146 7.61 5.61 -3.33
CA LEU A 146 9.07 5.76 -3.37
C LEU A 146 9.60 6.26 -4.72
N SER A 147 8.83 6.12 -5.80
CA SER A 147 9.19 6.60 -7.13
C SER A 147 8.75 8.05 -7.36
N GLU A 148 7.67 8.47 -6.69
CA GLU A 148 7.19 9.87 -6.69
C GLU A 148 8.03 10.76 -5.75
N GLU A 149 8.53 10.24 -4.64
CA GLU A 149 9.21 11.02 -3.59
C GLU A 149 10.76 11.18 -3.63
N PRO A 150 11.58 10.58 -4.54
CA PRO A 150 13.03 10.70 -4.43
C PRO A 150 13.52 12.12 -4.76
N MET A 151 12.70 12.92 -5.45
CA MET A 151 12.95 14.34 -5.68
C MET A 151 12.35 15.24 -4.59
N ALA A 152 11.17 14.93 -4.05
CA ALA A 152 10.51 15.80 -3.07
C ALA A 152 11.37 16.01 -1.82
N LEU A 153 11.92 14.95 -1.23
CA LEU A 153 12.63 15.05 0.06
C LEU A 153 13.97 15.79 -0.02
N ASN A 154 14.67 15.73 -1.17
CA ASN A 154 15.88 16.52 -1.39
C ASN A 154 15.55 17.96 -1.80
N TYR A 155 14.48 18.17 -2.59
CA TYR A 155 14.08 19.51 -3.05
C TYR A 155 13.50 20.37 -1.91
N TYR A 156 12.68 19.79 -1.04
CA TYR A 156 12.18 20.47 0.17
C TYR A 156 13.27 20.78 1.18
N ARG A 157 14.44 20.12 1.14
CA ARG A 157 15.54 20.46 2.04
C ARG A 157 16.33 21.67 1.56
N ASP A 158 16.52 21.77 0.24
CA ASP A 158 17.41 22.76 -0.35
C ASP A 158 16.71 24.10 -0.65
N ASP A 159 15.41 24.08 -1.01
CA ASP A 159 14.67 25.31 -1.37
C ASP A 159 13.91 25.96 -0.19
N TRP A 160 13.87 25.28 0.97
CA TRP A 160 13.13 25.76 2.14
C TRP A 160 13.62 27.08 2.73
N PRO A 161 14.94 27.36 2.82
CA PRO A 161 15.42 28.65 3.27
C PRO A 161 14.86 29.82 2.45
N GLU A 162 14.73 29.65 1.13
CA GLU A 162 14.21 30.70 0.23
C GLU A 162 12.72 30.95 0.46
N VAL A 163 11.93 29.91 0.70
CA VAL A 163 10.49 30.05 1.02
C VAL A 163 10.31 30.79 2.35
N MET A 164 11.09 30.45 3.36
CA MET A 164 11.02 31.12 4.67
C MET A 164 11.47 32.58 4.59
N ASP A 165 12.50 32.87 3.80
CA ASP A 165 12.93 34.25 3.56
C ASP A 165 11.84 35.07 2.85
N ALA A 166 11.12 34.47 1.90
CA ALA A 166 10.01 35.13 1.23
C ALA A 166 8.80 35.36 2.16
N ILE A 167 8.51 34.43 3.08
CA ILE A 167 7.48 34.61 4.13
C ILE A 167 7.89 35.74 5.10
N ARG A 168 9.16 35.78 5.51
CA ARG A 168 9.71 36.85 6.36
C ARG A 168 9.64 38.21 5.68
N GLU A 169 10.02 38.29 4.40
CA GLU A 169 9.88 39.50 3.60
C GLU A 169 8.42 39.95 3.50
N PHE A 170 7.49 39.01 3.25
CA PHE A 170 6.06 39.30 3.22
C PHE A 170 5.56 39.90 4.54
N ARG A 171 5.99 39.33 5.69
CA ARG A 171 5.66 39.85 7.04
C ARG A 171 6.12 41.30 7.18
N VAL A 172 7.37 41.59 6.82
CA VAL A 172 7.96 42.94 6.92
C VAL A 172 7.19 43.93 6.04
N ILE A 173 6.83 43.56 4.81
CA ILE A 173 6.15 44.44 3.86
C ILE A 173 4.68 44.66 4.23
N ARG A 174 3.96 43.61 4.62
CA ARG A 174 2.50 43.65 4.82
C ARG A 174 2.08 43.88 6.27
N GLY A 175 3.01 43.82 7.22
CA GLY A 175 2.72 43.88 8.65
C GLY A 175 1.89 42.70 9.15
N ARG A 176 1.76 41.64 8.34
CA ARG A 176 1.04 40.40 8.65
C ARG A 176 1.66 39.24 7.89
N TYR A 177 1.42 38.04 8.37
CA TYR A 177 1.77 36.82 7.65
C TYR A 177 0.79 36.51 6.51
N PRO A 178 1.25 35.74 5.50
CA PRO A 178 0.37 35.24 4.45
C PRO A 178 -0.63 34.22 5.03
N PHE A 179 -1.90 34.21 4.59
CA PHE A 179 -2.84 33.14 4.94
C PHE A 179 -2.65 31.91 4.04
N GLU A 180 -2.28 32.16 2.79
CA GLU A 180 -1.91 31.16 1.81
C GLU A 180 -0.48 31.41 1.31
N LEU A 181 0.30 30.35 1.10
CA LEU A 181 1.63 30.49 0.47
C LEU A 181 1.55 31.12 -0.93
N SER A 182 0.39 31.05 -1.60
CA SER A 182 0.11 31.74 -2.86
C SER A 182 0.25 33.27 -2.77
N GLU A 183 0.08 33.86 -1.56
CA GLU A 183 0.27 35.29 -1.31
C GLU A 183 1.75 35.69 -1.36
N VAL A 184 2.65 34.74 -1.12
CA VAL A 184 4.09 34.94 -1.17
C VAL A 184 4.56 34.73 -2.60
N LYS A 185 4.90 35.83 -3.28
CA LYS A 185 5.59 35.76 -4.58
C LYS A 185 7.03 35.31 -4.34
N VAL A 186 7.24 34.00 -4.24
CA VAL A 186 8.60 33.43 -4.33
C VAL A 186 9.14 33.83 -5.69
N LYS A 187 10.28 34.54 -5.73
CA LYS A 187 10.91 34.94 -6.99
C LYS A 187 11.11 33.67 -7.83
N GLU A 188 10.33 33.53 -8.90
CA GLU A 188 10.44 32.43 -9.84
C GLU A 188 11.89 32.26 -10.25
N ARG A 189 12.55 31.23 -9.71
CA ARG A 189 13.82 30.79 -10.24
C ARG A 189 13.55 30.40 -11.69
N ARG A 190 14.24 31.07 -12.63
CA ARG A 190 14.36 30.66 -14.03
C ARG A 190 14.85 29.21 -14.08
N GLY A 191 13.92 28.28 -14.09
CA GLY A 191 14.21 26.85 -13.98
C GLY A 191 13.00 26.01 -14.36
N ASN A 192 12.40 26.28 -15.53
CA ASN A 192 11.59 25.40 -16.40
C ASN A 192 10.63 24.33 -15.83
N ASN A 193 10.26 24.30 -14.55
CA ASN A 193 9.25 23.37 -14.04
C ASN A 193 8.03 24.09 -13.46
N PRO A 194 7.11 24.58 -14.33
CA PRO A 194 5.90 25.28 -13.93
C PRO A 194 4.87 24.39 -13.18
N TYR A 195 5.11 23.10 -13.04
CA TYR A 195 4.13 22.15 -12.48
C TYR A 195 4.16 22.01 -10.95
N LEU A 196 5.22 22.50 -10.27
CA LEU A 196 5.45 22.21 -8.85
C LEU A 196 4.83 23.24 -7.90
N VAL A 197 4.87 24.53 -8.25
CA VAL A 197 4.36 25.59 -7.35
C VAL A 197 2.83 25.60 -7.32
N ASP A 198 2.18 25.30 -8.44
CA ASP A 198 0.75 25.60 -8.58
C ASP A 198 -0.19 24.47 -8.14
N SER A 199 0.34 23.26 -7.89
CA SER A 199 -0.44 22.06 -7.53
C SER A 199 -0.22 21.58 -6.08
N TYR A 200 0.97 21.78 -5.49
CA TYR A 200 1.27 21.31 -4.13
C TYR A 200 1.28 22.42 -3.07
N VAL A 201 1.44 23.68 -3.46
CA VAL A 201 1.51 24.82 -2.53
C VAL A 201 0.12 25.38 -2.21
N LYS A 202 -0.88 25.15 -3.08
CA LYS A 202 -2.26 25.65 -2.92
C LYS A 202 -3.00 25.12 -1.70
N GLU A 203 -2.57 24.00 -1.13
CA GLU A 203 -3.27 23.38 0.00
C GLU A 203 -2.62 23.66 1.36
N TRP A 204 -1.57 24.50 1.42
CA TRP A 204 -0.92 24.81 2.68
C TRP A 204 -1.65 25.92 3.42
N THR A 205 -2.22 25.59 4.58
CA THR A 205 -2.83 26.59 5.47
C THR A 205 -1.78 27.06 6.46
N TYR A 206 -1.54 28.37 6.45
CA TYR A 206 -0.72 29.03 7.46
C TYR A 206 -1.58 29.33 8.70
N LEU A 207 -1.14 28.88 9.87
CA LEU A 207 -1.73 29.29 11.13
C LEU A 207 -0.80 30.31 11.80
N PRO A 208 -1.25 31.56 12.02
CA PRO A 208 -0.44 32.57 12.65
C PRO A 208 -0.13 32.19 14.10
N PRO A 209 1.06 32.57 14.63
CA PRO A 209 1.39 32.34 16.02
C PRO A 209 0.36 33.03 16.95
N PRO A 210 0.08 32.48 18.13
CA PRO A 210 -0.94 33.00 19.03
C PRO A 210 -0.46 34.24 19.81
N THR A 211 0.86 34.46 19.85
CA THR A 211 1.57 35.61 20.42
C THR A 211 2.68 36.01 19.44
N ASP A 212 3.39 37.11 19.69
CA ASP A 212 4.58 37.48 18.89
C ASP A 212 5.74 36.46 18.98
N ASP A 213 5.59 35.40 19.78
CA ASP A 213 6.59 34.33 19.94
C ASP A 213 6.45 33.28 18.82
N ASP A 214 7.19 33.53 17.74
CA ASP A 214 7.84 32.67 16.73
C ASP A 214 7.56 31.15 16.65
N ALA A 215 6.31 30.68 16.76
CA ALA A 215 5.95 29.29 16.43
C ALA A 215 4.95 29.22 15.27
N TYR A 216 5.36 28.63 14.14
CA TYR A 216 4.59 28.63 12.90
C TYR A 216 4.09 27.22 12.59
N PHE A 217 2.84 27.12 12.12
CA PHE A 217 2.29 25.85 11.67
C PHE A 217 1.97 25.95 10.19
N LEU A 218 2.59 25.05 9.42
CA LEU A 218 2.40 24.91 7.99
C LEU A 218 1.75 23.54 7.77
N MET A 219 0.46 23.58 7.50
CA MET A 219 -0.36 22.38 7.38
C MET A 219 -0.55 22.08 5.89
N SER A 220 0.07 21.01 5.39
CA SER A 220 -0.25 20.49 4.06
C SER A 220 -1.66 19.92 4.09
N GLY A 221 -2.63 20.65 3.52
CA GLY A 221 -3.90 20.07 3.12
C GLY A 221 -3.62 19.03 2.03
N GLY A 222 -4.30 17.88 2.10
CA GLY A 222 -4.37 17.00 0.92
C GLY A 222 -4.36 15.50 1.19
N ARG A 223 -3.79 15.00 2.30
CA ARG A 223 -3.83 13.55 2.58
C ARG A 223 -4.03 13.22 4.06
N ILE A 224 -5.11 12.49 4.36
CA ILE A 224 -5.30 11.79 5.63
C ILE A 224 -4.14 10.79 5.77
N GLY A 225 -3.15 11.14 6.60
CA GLY A 225 -1.89 10.40 6.78
C GLY A 225 -0.63 11.04 6.19
N GLY A 226 -0.69 12.30 5.73
CA GLY A 226 0.49 13.09 5.34
C GLY A 226 1.20 13.69 6.57
N SER A 227 2.53 13.69 6.51
CA SER A 227 3.45 14.19 7.53
C SER A 227 3.17 15.64 7.93
N TRP A 228 3.10 15.90 9.22
CA TRP A 228 2.98 17.24 9.79
C TRP A 228 4.37 17.90 9.85
N PHE A 229 4.47 19.16 9.47
CA PHE A 229 5.69 19.95 9.70
C PHE A 229 5.34 21.14 10.59
N VAL A 230 5.77 21.09 11.85
CA VAL A 230 5.84 22.29 12.68
C VAL A 230 7.09 23.04 12.27
N LEU A 231 6.94 24.31 11.93
CA LEU A 231 7.97 25.08 11.27
C LEU A 231 8.33 26.26 12.16
N GLU A 232 9.60 26.26 12.57
CA GLU A 232 10.28 27.37 13.26
C GLU A 232 9.96 27.47 14.77
N PHE A 233 11.00 27.19 15.56
CA PHE A 233 11.24 27.74 16.89
C PHE A 233 12.34 28.82 16.74
N PRO A 234 12.55 29.72 17.71
CA PRO A 234 13.67 30.67 17.69
C PRO A 234 15.05 30.05 17.43
N ASP A 235 15.22 28.76 17.78
CA ASP A 235 16.47 28.00 17.65
C ASP A 235 16.61 27.23 16.31
N GLY A 236 15.68 27.42 15.37
CA GLY A 236 15.72 26.84 14.03
C GLY A 236 14.68 25.75 13.77
N PHE A 237 14.84 25.07 12.64
CA PHE A 237 13.90 24.04 12.19
C PHE A 237 14.10 22.72 12.92
N ARG A 238 13.01 22.17 13.44
CA ARG A 238 12.98 20.80 13.94
C ARG A 238 11.79 20.06 13.31
N PRO A 239 12.02 18.96 12.58
CA PRO A 239 10.93 18.09 12.18
C PRO A 239 10.27 17.51 13.43
N VAL A 240 8.95 17.51 13.44
CA VAL A 240 8.12 17.05 14.56
C VAL A 240 7.30 15.88 14.06
N ASP A 241 7.22 14.79 14.83
CA ASP A 241 6.37 13.66 14.44
C ASP A 241 4.88 14.01 14.56
N ASP A 242 4.01 13.20 13.94
CA ASP A 242 2.57 13.44 13.90
C ASP A 242 1.94 13.60 15.30
N GLY A 243 2.45 12.88 16.30
CA GLY A 243 1.93 12.91 17.67
C GLY A 243 2.30 14.19 18.40
N GLU A 244 3.56 14.62 18.29
CA GLU A 244 4.03 15.88 18.85
C GLU A 244 3.42 17.08 18.11
N ALA A 245 3.23 17.00 16.79
CA ALA A 245 2.54 18.03 16.01
C ALA A 245 1.07 18.18 16.43
N ALA A 246 0.35 17.06 16.60
CA ALA A 246 -1.02 17.08 17.10
C ALA A 246 -1.13 17.69 18.51
N ARG A 247 -0.18 17.37 19.40
CA ARG A 247 -0.11 17.96 20.74
C ARG A 247 0.11 19.47 20.69
N LEU A 248 1.07 19.93 19.89
CA LEU A 248 1.38 21.36 19.74
C LEU A 248 0.21 22.13 19.10
N MET A 249 -0.49 21.53 18.14
CA MET A 249 -1.69 22.10 17.54
C MET A 249 -2.81 22.25 18.58
N ALA A 250 -3.07 21.21 19.38
CA ALA A 250 -4.07 21.28 20.43
C ALA A 250 -3.76 22.38 21.46
N GLU A 251 -2.49 22.48 21.88
CA GLU A 251 -2.01 23.53 22.77
C GLU A 251 -2.17 24.93 22.15
N HIS A 252 -1.88 25.07 20.86
CA HIS A 252 -2.04 26.31 20.11
C HIS A 252 -3.52 26.74 19.99
N LEU A 253 -4.41 25.82 19.64
CA LEU A 253 -5.85 26.07 19.58
C LEU A 253 -6.43 26.45 20.94
N GLU A 254 -5.95 25.84 22.02
CA GLU A 254 -6.34 26.20 23.38
C GLU A 254 -5.89 27.63 23.74
N LYS A 255 -4.67 28.03 23.37
CA LYS A 255 -4.16 29.39 23.56
C LYS A 255 -4.98 30.41 22.77
N LEU A 256 -5.32 30.14 21.51
CA LEU A 256 -6.19 31.00 20.71
C LEU A 256 -7.58 31.14 21.34
N ALA A 257 -8.17 30.03 21.81
CA ALA A 257 -9.46 30.04 22.50
C ALA A 257 -9.41 30.78 23.84
N ALA A 258 -8.29 30.74 24.56
CA ALA A 258 -8.08 31.52 25.78
C ALA A 258 -7.95 33.02 25.47
N ALA A 259 -7.15 33.40 24.48
CA ALA A 259 -6.98 34.77 24.04
C ALA A 259 -8.30 35.39 23.59
N ALA A 260 -9.10 34.67 22.80
CA ALA A 260 -10.43 35.09 22.37
C ALA A 260 -11.40 35.30 23.54
N ARG A 261 -11.28 34.51 24.61
CA ARG A 261 -12.10 34.68 25.84
C ARG A 261 -11.68 35.90 26.66
N SER A 262 -10.42 36.29 26.62
CA SER A 262 -9.89 37.46 27.33
C SER A 262 -10.04 38.78 26.58
N ALA A 263 -10.37 38.74 25.29
CA ALA A 263 -10.55 39.95 24.49
C ALA A 263 -11.75 40.76 25.03
N PRO A 264 -11.60 42.08 25.25
CA PRO A 264 -12.71 42.92 25.70
C PRO A 264 -13.83 42.84 24.68
N LYS A 265 -15.06 42.58 25.15
CA LYS A 265 -16.26 42.64 24.30
C LYS A 265 -16.45 44.08 23.85
N SER A 266 -16.03 44.38 22.62
CA SER A 266 -16.33 45.64 21.92
C SER A 266 -17.80 45.72 21.55
#